data_AF-Q2B0S9-F1
#
_entry.id   AF-Q2B0S9-F1
#
_cell.length_a   1.000
_cell.length_b   1.000
_cell.length_c   1.000
_cell.angle_alpha   90.00
_cell.angle_beta   90.00
_cell.angle_gamma   90.00
#
_symmetry.space_group_name_H-M   'P 1'
#
loop_
_entity.id
_entity.type
_entity.pdbx_description
1 polymer ?
#
loop_
_entity_poly.entity_id
_entity_poly.type
_entity_poly.pdbx_seq_one_letter_code
_entity_poly.pdbx_strand_id
1 'polypeptide(L)'
;MLLFFSNNHDRGGTVMANAYKQAGVDIEAGYEAVSRMKKHVQRTQRAGVMGGLGGFGGMFDLSVLNLKEPVLVSGTDGVGTKLMLAFMMDRHDTIGVDAVAMCVNDIVVQGAEPLYFLDYIACGKADPARIEAIVKGIADGCEQAGCALVGGETAEMPGMYKRRYDLAGLQHGHVRVSAD
;
A
#
# COMPACT_ATOMS: atom_id res chain seq x y z
N MET A 1 7.27 1.05 -0.30
CA MET A 1 8.39 0.49 -1.07
C MET A 1 7.78 -0.44 -2.11
N LEU A 2 7.19 0.09 -3.19
CA LEU A 2 6.69 -0.78 -4.26
C LEU A 2 7.94 -1.31 -4.96
N LEU A 3 8.23 -2.61 -4.88
CA LEU A 3 9.21 -3.33 -5.69
C LEU A 3 10.37 -2.44 -6.16
N PHE A 4 11.40 -2.29 -5.33
CA PHE A 4 12.57 -1.51 -5.73
C PHE A 4 13.18 -2.07 -7.01
N PHE A 5 12.96 -1.37 -8.12
CA PHE A 5 13.96 -1.21 -9.15
C PHE A 5 14.63 0.14 -8.94
N SER A 6 15.71 0.14 -8.17
CA SER A 6 16.60 1.30 -8.09
C SER A 6 17.20 1.56 -9.48
N ASN A 7 17.04 2.79 -9.98
CA ASN A 7 17.73 3.28 -11.18
C ASN A 7 19.24 3.27 -10.94
N ASN A 8 19.90 2.14 -11.22
CA ASN A 8 21.35 2.08 -11.40
C ASN A 8 21.65 1.44 -12.75
N HIS A 9 21.50 2.24 -13.80
CA HIS A 9 22.30 2.03 -14.99
C HIS A 9 23.74 2.38 -14.64
N ASP A 10 24.53 1.36 -14.28
CA ASP A 10 25.86 1.18 -14.86
C ASP A 10 26.55 -0.10 -14.34
N ARG A 11 26.92 -0.95 -15.31
CA ARG A 11 27.82 -2.13 -15.26
C ARG A 11 27.24 -3.46 -14.74
N GLY A 12 26.64 -4.25 -15.65
CA GLY A 12 26.43 -5.71 -15.43
C GLY A 12 25.20 -6.39 -16.09
N GLY A 13 24.66 -5.84 -17.18
CA GLY A 13 23.26 -6.00 -17.62
C GLY A 13 22.69 -7.36 -18.04
N THR A 14 23.44 -8.47 -18.08
CA THR A 14 22.91 -9.73 -18.68
C THR A 14 22.77 -10.90 -17.70
N VAL A 15 23.53 -10.92 -16.61
CA VAL A 15 23.53 -12.06 -15.66
C VAL A 15 22.52 -11.86 -14.53
N MET A 16 22.37 -10.62 -14.03
CA MET A 16 21.45 -10.32 -12.91
C MET A 16 19.97 -10.33 -13.32
N ALA A 17 19.63 -9.79 -14.49
CA ALA A 17 18.26 -9.84 -15.01
C ALA A 17 17.75 -11.28 -15.21
N ASN A 18 18.66 -12.21 -15.54
CA ASN A 18 18.36 -13.62 -15.72
C ASN A 18 18.11 -14.33 -14.36
N ALA A 19 18.84 -13.98 -13.30
CA ALA A 19 18.62 -14.51 -11.96
C ALA A 19 17.27 -14.05 -11.35
N TYR A 20 16.89 -12.78 -11.54
CA TYR A 20 15.59 -12.26 -11.09
C TYR A 20 14.42 -12.92 -11.82
N LYS A 21 14.53 -13.07 -13.15
CA LYS A 21 13.51 -13.78 -13.95
C LYS A 21 13.42 -15.25 -13.56
N GLN A 22 14.54 -15.90 -13.27
CA GLN A 22 14.58 -17.28 -12.77
C GLN A 22 13.99 -17.42 -11.35
N ALA A 23 14.08 -16.38 -10.52
CA ALA A 23 13.40 -16.29 -9.23
C ALA A 23 11.90 -15.94 -9.34
N GLY A 24 11.38 -15.74 -10.55
CA GLY A 24 9.97 -15.42 -10.83
C GLY A 24 9.66 -13.91 -10.90
N VAL A 25 10.65 -13.04 -10.78
CA VAL A 25 10.43 -11.58 -10.75
C VAL A 25 10.35 -11.01 -12.16
N ASP A 26 9.17 -10.55 -12.56
CA ASP A 26 8.93 -9.82 -13.82
C ASP A 26 9.05 -8.31 -13.62
N ILE A 27 10.17 -7.76 -14.09
CA ILE A 27 10.53 -6.35 -13.95
C ILE A 27 9.59 -5.43 -14.72
N GLU A 28 9.21 -5.82 -15.95
CA GLU A 28 8.37 -5.01 -16.83
C GLU A 28 6.94 -4.93 -16.29
N ALA A 29 6.41 -6.06 -15.82
CA ALA A 29 5.10 -6.11 -15.15
C ALA A 29 5.07 -5.22 -13.90
N GLY A 30 6.16 -5.18 -13.13
CA GLY A 30 6.31 -4.28 -11.98
C GLY A 30 6.21 -2.80 -12.36
N TYR A 31 6.92 -2.37 -13.41
CA TYR A 31 6.87 -0.99 -13.90
C TYR A 31 5.50 -0.61 -14.45
N GLU A 32 4.85 -1.50 -15.20
CA GLU A 32 3.51 -1.28 -15.73
C GLU A 32 2.50 -1.10 -14.58
N ALA A 33 2.56 -1.97 -13.57
CA ALA A 33 1.72 -1.90 -12.40
C ALA A 33 1.91 -0.56 -11.65
N VAL A 34 3.16 -0.14 -11.41
CA VAL A 34 3.47 1.16 -10.79
C VAL A 34 2.89 2.32 -11.60
N SER A 35 3.03 2.30 -12.93
CA SER A 35 2.49 3.33 -13.82
C SER A 35 0.96 3.44 -13.72
N ARG A 36 0.28 2.29 -13.72
CA ARG A 36 -1.19 2.20 -13.56
C ARG A 36 -1.67 2.71 -12.20
N MET A 37 -0.94 2.37 -11.14
CA MET A 37 -1.28 2.73 -9.76
C MET A 37 -1.08 4.21 -9.44
N LYS A 38 -0.14 4.90 -10.13
CA LYS A 38 0.19 6.32 -9.85
C LYS A 38 -1.03 7.22 -9.81
N LYS A 39 -1.97 7.07 -10.74
CA LYS A 39 -3.20 7.89 -10.80
C LYS A 39 -4.09 7.69 -9.57
N HIS A 40 -4.14 6.47 -9.02
CA HIS A 40 -4.97 6.16 -7.86
C HIS A 40 -4.35 6.75 -6.60
N VAL A 41 -3.05 6.57 -6.41
CA VAL A 41 -2.33 7.08 -5.24
C VAL A 41 -2.28 8.60 -5.21
N GLN A 42 -2.13 9.26 -6.37
CA GLN A 42 -2.13 10.72 -6.46
C GLN A 42 -3.42 11.36 -5.94
N ARG A 43 -4.58 10.70 -6.08
CA ARG A 43 -5.84 11.21 -5.54
C ARG A 43 -5.88 11.29 -4.02
N THR A 44 -5.10 10.45 -3.34
CA THR A 44 -5.05 10.38 -1.87
C THR A 44 -4.14 11.46 -1.26
N GLN A 45 -3.47 12.27 -2.08
CA GLN A 45 -2.51 13.26 -1.59
C GLN A 45 -3.17 14.27 -0.63
N ARG A 46 -2.47 14.57 0.47
CA ARG A 46 -2.86 15.60 1.43
C ARG A 46 -1.64 16.38 1.91
N ALA A 47 -1.91 17.51 2.56
CA ALA A 47 -0.86 18.28 3.23
C ALA A 47 -0.07 17.39 4.21
N GLY A 48 1.25 17.50 4.14
CA GLY A 48 2.19 16.69 4.92
C GLY A 48 2.85 15.58 4.11
N VAL A 49 2.23 15.06 3.04
CA VAL A 49 2.90 14.05 2.20
C VAL A 49 4.14 14.65 1.52
N MET A 50 5.29 13.98 1.66
CA MET A 50 6.55 14.38 1.04
C MET A 50 7.01 13.35 0.02
N GLY A 51 7.40 13.82 -1.16
CA GLY A 51 7.88 12.96 -2.26
C GLY A 51 6.76 12.31 -3.06
N GLY A 52 7.04 11.17 -3.68
CA GLY A 52 6.08 10.46 -4.52
C GLY A 52 6.38 8.96 -4.62
N LEU A 53 5.49 8.24 -5.30
CA LEU A 53 5.66 6.81 -5.56
C LEU A 53 6.98 6.49 -6.26
N GLY A 54 7.70 5.50 -5.73
CA GLY A 54 9.00 5.04 -6.23
C GLY A 54 10.20 5.49 -5.39
N GLY A 55 9.99 6.28 -4.33
CA GLY A 55 11.00 6.57 -3.31
C GLY A 55 11.24 5.41 -2.35
N PHE A 56 12.31 5.52 -1.53
CA PHE A 56 12.69 4.44 -0.61
C PHE A 56 11.73 4.23 0.57
N GLY A 57 10.93 5.24 0.87
CA GLY A 57 9.88 5.19 1.88
C GLY A 57 8.87 6.31 1.62
N GLY A 58 7.66 6.13 2.14
CA GLY A 58 6.70 7.22 2.26
C GLY A 58 7.14 8.15 3.38
N MET A 59 6.98 9.47 3.19
CA MET A 59 7.33 10.47 4.17
C MET A 59 6.13 11.38 4.44
N PHE A 60 5.93 11.72 5.71
CA PHE A 60 4.87 12.62 6.15
C PHE A 60 5.43 13.66 7.13
N ASP A 61 5.37 14.93 6.75
CA ASP A 61 5.77 16.07 7.57
C ASP A 61 4.69 16.34 8.63
N LEU A 62 5.01 16.08 9.91
CA LEU A 62 4.10 16.35 11.02
C LEU A 62 4.01 17.84 11.38
N SER A 63 4.96 18.67 10.93
CA SER A 63 4.97 20.10 11.25
C SER A 63 3.76 20.83 10.65
N VAL A 64 3.22 20.34 9.52
CA VAL A 64 2.03 20.94 8.89
C VAL A 64 0.76 20.83 9.74
N LEU A 65 0.74 19.95 10.74
CA LEU A 65 -0.42 19.70 11.58
C LEU A 65 -0.57 20.72 12.72
N ASN A 66 0.49 21.48 13.05
CA ASN A 66 0.50 22.48 14.12
C ASN A 66 -0.08 21.97 15.47
N LEU A 67 0.28 20.74 15.85
CA LEU A 67 -0.22 20.08 17.06
C LEU A 67 0.68 20.32 18.26
N LYS A 68 0.08 20.55 19.43
CA LYS A 68 0.77 20.49 20.72
C LYS A 68 0.71 19.05 21.25
N GLU A 69 1.86 18.50 21.62
CA GLU A 69 1.99 17.17 22.24
C GLU A 69 1.24 16.05 21.47
N PRO A 70 1.46 15.91 20.13
CA PRO A 70 0.80 14.86 19.37
C PRO A 70 1.33 13.48 19.75
N VAL A 71 0.42 12.51 19.84
CA VAL A 71 0.76 11.09 19.96
C VAL A 71 0.39 10.39 18.67
N LEU A 72 1.30 9.59 18.14
CA LEU A 72 1.02 8.75 16.97
C LEU A 72 0.29 7.49 17.41
N VAL A 73 -0.76 7.14 16.68
CA VAL A 73 -1.50 5.90 16.83
C VAL A 73 -1.35 5.11 15.54
N SER A 74 -0.90 3.86 15.65
CA SER A 74 -0.76 2.95 14.52
C SER A 74 -1.65 1.73 14.70
N GLY A 75 -2.13 1.20 13.58
CA GLY A 75 -2.91 -0.02 13.50
C GLY A 75 -2.51 -0.82 12.26
N THR A 76 -2.61 -2.15 12.36
CA THR A 76 -2.35 -3.06 11.25
C THR A 76 -3.43 -4.12 11.23
N ASP A 77 -3.98 -4.39 10.06
CA ASP A 77 -4.97 -5.45 9.89
C ASP A 77 -4.94 -6.03 8.48
N GLY A 78 -5.47 -7.23 8.32
CA GLY A 78 -5.71 -7.89 7.04
C GLY A 78 -7.19 -7.91 6.70
N VAL A 79 -7.49 -8.31 5.46
CA VAL A 79 -8.90 -8.52 5.04
C VAL A 79 -9.46 -9.85 5.56
N GLY A 80 -8.60 -10.84 5.76
CA GLY A 80 -8.97 -12.16 6.24
C GLY A 80 -9.81 -12.96 5.23
N THR A 81 -10.72 -13.79 5.74
CA THR A 81 -11.45 -14.78 4.93
C THR A 81 -12.38 -14.18 3.86
N LYS A 82 -12.70 -12.89 3.92
CA LYS A 82 -13.46 -12.19 2.87
C LYS A 82 -12.76 -12.24 1.51
N LEU A 83 -11.42 -12.39 1.48
CA LEU A 83 -10.65 -12.63 0.27
C LEU A 83 -11.14 -13.86 -0.52
N MET A 84 -11.66 -14.89 0.17
CA MET A 84 -12.24 -16.06 -0.49
C MET A 84 -13.39 -15.68 -1.42
N LEU A 85 -14.25 -14.74 -1.00
CA LEU A 85 -15.36 -14.25 -1.81
C LEU A 85 -14.86 -13.41 -2.99
N ALA A 86 -13.86 -12.57 -2.78
CA ALA A 86 -13.23 -11.81 -3.86
C ALA A 86 -12.68 -12.73 -4.96
N PHE A 87 -12.07 -13.87 -4.59
CA PHE A 87 -11.63 -14.89 -5.55
C PHE A 87 -12.78 -15.61 -6.24
N MET A 88 -13.83 -15.97 -5.50
CA MET A 88 -15.00 -16.67 -6.06
C MET A 88 -15.77 -15.80 -7.07
N MET A 89 -15.79 -14.49 -6.83
CA MET A 89 -16.49 -13.52 -7.67
C MET A 89 -15.61 -12.92 -8.76
N ASP A 90 -14.30 -13.17 -8.73
CA ASP A 90 -13.29 -12.52 -9.57
C ASP A 90 -13.41 -10.98 -9.56
N ARG A 91 -13.63 -10.42 -8.35
CA ARG A 91 -13.81 -8.98 -8.11
C ARG A 91 -12.87 -8.51 -7.01
N HIS A 92 -11.99 -7.58 -7.36
CA HIS A 92 -10.87 -7.16 -6.50
C HIS A 92 -10.82 -5.64 -6.26
N ASP A 93 -11.71 -4.88 -6.90
CA ASP A 93 -11.71 -3.41 -6.92
C ASP A 93 -12.27 -2.75 -5.66
N THR A 94 -12.91 -3.52 -4.78
CA THR A 94 -13.47 -3.03 -3.51
C THR A 94 -12.75 -3.58 -2.28
N ILE A 95 -11.94 -4.62 -2.43
CA ILE A 95 -11.33 -5.35 -1.30
C ILE A 95 -10.29 -4.49 -0.56
N GLY A 96 -9.69 -3.52 -1.26
CA GLY A 96 -8.81 -2.54 -0.67
C GLY A 96 -9.51 -1.55 0.25
N VAL A 97 -10.79 -1.24 -0.03
CA VAL A 97 -11.60 -0.39 0.87
C VAL A 97 -11.80 -1.10 2.20
N ASP A 98 -12.05 -2.42 2.17
CA ASP A 98 -12.20 -3.23 3.36
C ASP A 98 -10.92 -3.22 4.22
N ALA A 99 -9.74 -3.39 3.58
CA ALA A 99 -8.45 -3.34 4.28
C ALA A 99 -8.22 -1.99 4.98
N VAL A 100 -8.51 -0.88 4.30
CA VAL A 100 -8.36 0.46 4.87
C VAL A 100 -9.35 0.66 6.01
N ALA A 101 -10.62 0.29 5.82
CA ALA A 101 -11.67 0.49 6.82
C ALA A 101 -11.35 -0.25 8.13
N MET A 102 -10.84 -1.48 8.07
CA MET A 102 -10.43 -2.23 9.26
C MET A 102 -9.37 -1.46 10.06
N CYS A 103 -8.28 -1.06 9.41
CA CYS A 103 -7.19 -0.36 10.08
C CYS A 103 -7.58 1.05 10.57
N VAL A 104 -8.39 1.79 9.81
CA VAL A 104 -8.82 3.15 10.17
C VAL A 104 -9.76 3.13 11.37
N ASN A 105 -10.72 2.20 11.40
CA ASN A 105 -11.66 2.09 12.50
C ASN A 105 -10.95 1.78 13.83
N ASP A 106 -9.89 0.97 13.81
CA ASP A 106 -9.09 0.63 14.99
C ASP A 106 -8.36 1.82 15.63
N ILE A 107 -8.00 2.83 14.84
CA ILE A 107 -7.34 4.03 15.38
C ILE A 107 -8.36 5.12 15.75
N VAL A 108 -9.48 5.22 15.01
CA VAL A 108 -10.53 6.21 15.25
C VAL A 108 -11.24 5.97 16.58
N VAL A 109 -11.35 4.72 17.05
CA VAL A 109 -11.92 4.43 18.38
C VAL A 109 -11.11 5.04 19.53
N GLN A 110 -9.84 5.37 19.32
CA GLN A 110 -9.00 6.11 20.28
C GLN A 110 -9.04 7.63 20.06
N GLY A 111 -9.86 8.11 19.12
CA GLY A 111 -9.95 9.52 18.74
C GLY A 111 -8.84 10.00 17.80
N ALA A 112 -8.09 9.08 17.17
CA ALA A 112 -7.03 9.46 16.25
C ALA A 112 -7.58 9.95 14.89
N GLU A 113 -7.00 11.02 14.35
CA GLU A 113 -7.19 11.44 12.97
C GLU A 113 -6.25 10.62 12.05
N PRO A 114 -6.78 9.92 11.02
CA PRO A 114 -5.97 9.22 10.02
C PRO A 114 -5.06 10.19 9.24
N LEU A 115 -3.77 9.87 9.11
CA LEU A 115 -2.80 10.67 8.34
C LEU A 115 -2.39 9.97 7.05
N TYR A 116 -1.82 8.78 7.17
CA TYR A 116 -1.30 8.03 6.03
C TYR A 116 -1.47 6.52 6.23
N PHE A 117 -1.50 5.83 5.10
CA PHE A 117 -1.68 4.40 4.98
C PHE A 117 -0.52 3.77 4.20
N LEU A 118 -0.18 2.55 4.59
CA LEU A 118 0.66 1.66 3.79
C LEU A 118 -0.02 0.33 3.55
N ASP A 119 0.28 -0.30 2.42
CA ASP A 119 -0.23 -1.62 2.07
C ASP A 119 0.88 -2.65 1.84
N TYR A 120 0.56 -3.91 2.05
CA TYR A 120 1.39 -5.05 1.68
C TYR A 120 0.53 -6.10 0.97
N ILE A 121 0.87 -6.38 -0.29
CA ILE A 121 0.21 -7.38 -1.12
C ILE A 121 1.16 -8.55 -1.32
N ALA A 122 0.83 -9.71 -0.74
CA ALA A 122 1.51 -10.96 -1.05
C ALA A 122 0.69 -11.73 -2.07
N CYS A 123 1.29 -12.17 -3.18
CA CYS A 123 0.56 -12.85 -4.23
C CYS A 123 1.36 -14.01 -4.82
N GLY A 124 0.67 -14.98 -5.42
CA GLY A 124 1.37 -16.08 -6.09
C GLY A 124 1.92 -15.67 -7.46
N LYS A 125 1.23 -14.76 -8.15
CA LYS A 125 1.73 -14.07 -9.34
C LYS A 125 1.22 -12.63 -9.33
N ALA A 126 2.09 -11.67 -9.61
CA ALA A 126 1.75 -10.27 -9.74
C ALA A 126 1.09 -10.00 -11.10
N ASP A 127 -0.22 -10.22 -11.17
CA ASP A 127 -1.04 -9.80 -12.31
C ASP A 127 -1.28 -8.28 -12.24
N PRO A 128 -0.75 -7.48 -13.18
CA PRO A 128 -0.85 -6.01 -13.12
C PRO A 128 -2.28 -5.48 -13.04
N ALA A 129 -3.24 -6.13 -13.71
CA ALA A 129 -4.63 -5.68 -13.71
C ALA A 129 -5.30 -5.94 -12.37
N ARG A 130 -5.01 -7.09 -11.75
CA ARG A 130 -5.50 -7.43 -10.41
C ARG A 130 -4.89 -6.52 -9.35
N ILE A 131 -3.58 -6.29 -9.41
CA ILE A 131 -2.89 -5.39 -8.48
C ILE A 131 -3.42 -3.96 -8.62
N GLU A 132 -3.61 -3.46 -9.85
CA GLU A 132 -4.24 -2.15 -10.10
C GLU A 132 -5.63 -2.07 -9.45
N ALA A 133 -6.47 -3.11 -9.60
CA ALA A 133 -7.80 -3.12 -9.00
C ALA A 133 -7.75 -3.06 -7.46
N ILE A 134 -6.87 -3.85 -6.84
CA ILE A 134 -6.70 -3.85 -5.38
C ILE A 134 -6.28 -2.45 -4.91
N VAL A 135 -5.24 -1.88 -5.52
CA VAL A 135 -4.70 -0.56 -5.13
C VAL A 135 -5.67 0.57 -5.43
N LYS A 136 -6.49 0.46 -6.49
CA LYS A 136 -7.62 1.36 -6.70
C LYS A 136 -8.55 1.33 -5.49
N GLY A 137 -8.94 0.16 -5.00
CA GLY A 137 -9.79 0.02 -3.81
C GLY A 137 -9.13 0.59 -2.55
N ILE A 138 -7.83 0.38 -2.35
CA ILE A 138 -7.09 0.96 -1.22
C ILE A 138 -7.12 2.49 -1.31
N ALA A 139 -6.83 3.05 -2.48
CA ALA A 139 -6.87 4.50 -2.70
C ALA A 139 -8.28 5.07 -2.48
N ASP A 140 -9.33 4.40 -2.97
CA ASP A 140 -10.71 4.81 -2.76
C ASP A 140 -11.08 4.78 -1.25
N GLY A 141 -10.57 3.82 -0.49
CA GLY A 141 -10.71 3.76 0.96
C GLY A 141 -9.94 4.88 1.67
N CYS A 142 -8.72 5.19 1.23
CA CYS A 142 -7.90 6.27 1.77
C CYS A 142 -8.57 7.64 1.55
N GLU A 143 -9.14 7.90 0.37
CA GLU A 143 -9.91 9.11 0.08
C GLU A 143 -11.13 9.25 1.02
N GLN A 144 -11.85 8.14 1.27
CA GLN A 144 -12.98 8.14 2.21
C GLN A 144 -12.54 8.40 3.65
N ALA A 145 -11.40 7.86 4.05
CA ALA A 145 -10.83 8.04 5.39
C ALA A 145 -10.09 9.37 5.59
N GLY A 146 -9.86 10.13 4.52
CA GLY A 146 -9.07 11.36 4.55
C GLY A 146 -7.56 11.15 4.77
N CYS A 147 -7.03 9.94 4.57
CA CYS A 147 -5.60 9.64 4.71
C CYS A 147 -4.91 9.51 3.34
N ALA A 148 -3.59 9.67 3.32
CA ALA A 148 -2.80 9.46 2.11
C ALA A 148 -2.22 8.05 2.01
N LEU A 149 -2.31 7.43 0.83
CA LEU A 149 -1.54 6.23 0.53
C LEU A 149 -0.10 6.63 0.20
N VAL A 150 0.82 6.47 1.15
CA VAL A 150 2.21 6.99 1.01
C VAL A 150 3.20 5.94 0.51
N GLY A 151 2.78 4.67 0.47
CA GLY A 151 3.52 3.59 -0.15
C GLY A 151 2.97 2.23 0.21
N GLY A 152 3.39 1.20 -0.50
CA GLY A 152 3.10 -0.19 -0.16
C GLY A 152 4.19 -1.11 -0.67
N GLU A 153 3.97 -2.41 -0.69
CA GLU A 153 4.88 -3.41 -1.27
C GLU A 153 4.08 -4.53 -1.93
N THR A 154 4.61 -5.11 -3.02
CA THR A 154 4.01 -6.27 -3.69
C THR A 154 5.03 -7.39 -3.80
N ALA A 155 4.79 -8.50 -3.10
CA ALA A 155 5.68 -9.65 -3.06
C ALA A 155 5.10 -10.84 -3.86
N GLU A 156 5.87 -11.35 -4.83
CA GLU A 156 5.52 -12.56 -5.58
C GLU A 156 6.11 -13.81 -4.92
N MET A 157 5.25 -14.74 -4.52
CA MET A 157 5.59 -15.98 -3.81
C MET A 157 4.76 -17.16 -4.35
N PRO A 158 5.08 -17.68 -5.55
CA PRO A 158 4.24 -18.65 -6.27
C PRO A 158 3.97 -19.94 -5.51
N GLY A 159 4.99 -20.45 -4.81
CA GLY A 159 4.90 -21.69 -4.02
C GLY A 159 3.96 -21.56 -2.81
N MET A 160 3.79 -20.35 -2.27
CA MET A 160 2.96 -20.09 -1.09
C MET A 160 1.51 -19.77 -1.49
N TYR A 161 1.31 -18.83 -2.42
CA TYR A 161 -0.03 -18.28 -2.69
C TYR A 161 -0.70 -18.80 -3.96
N LYS A 162 0.02 -19.52 -4.84
CA LYS A 162 -0.51 -20.08 -6.10
C LYS A 162 -1.22 -19.03 -6.97
N ARG A 163 -2.56 -19.03 -7.04
CA ARG A 163 -3.37 -18.04 -7.78
C ARG A 163 -4.07 -17.00 -6.90
N ARG A 164 -3.80 -17.03 -5.60
CA ARG A 164 -4.39 -16.16 -4.59
C ARG A 164 -3.43 -15.03 -4.21
N TYR A 165 -3.96 -14.09 -3.43
CA TYR A 165 -3.18 -13.08 -2.74
C TYR A 165 -3.63 -12.96 -1.28
N ASP A 166 -2.82 -12.30 -0.48
CA ASP A 166 -3.17 -11.74 0.82
C ASP A 166 -2.92 -10.23 0.80
N LEU A 167 -3.66 -9.52 1.64
CA LEU A 167 -3.64 -8.06 1.72
C LEU A 167 -3.63 -7.63 3.17
N ALA A 168 -2.55 -6.94 3.56
CA ALA A 168 -2.40 -6.28 4.84
C ALA A 168 -2.34 -4.76 4.64
N GLY A 169 -2.93 -4.04 5.59
CA GLY A 169 -2.93 -2.60 5.68
C GLY A 169 -2.26 -2.11 6.95
N LEU A 170 -1.68 -0.91 6.90
CA LEU A 170 -1.07 -0.24 8.04
C LEU A 170 -1.54 1.22 8.05
N GLN A 171 -2.34 1.57 9.04
CA GLN A 171 -2.83 2.93 9.23
C GLN A 171 -2.02 3.64 10.32
N HIS A 172 -1.69 4.91 10.07
CA HIS A 172 -1.03 5.79 11.03
C HIS A 172 -1.83 7.07 11.17
N GLY A 173 -2.11 7.48 12.39
CA GLY A 173 -2.83 8.70 12.71
C GLY A 173 -2.21 9.44 13.87
N HIS A 174 -2.81 10.55 14.25
CA HIS A 174 -2.44 11.26 15.47
C HIS A 174 -3.63 11.50 16.38
N VAL A 175 -3.37 11.57 17.67
CA VAL A 175 -4.32 12.03 18.67
C VAL A 175 -3.66 13.11 19.53
N ARG A 176 -4.48 13.98 20.14
CA ARG A 176 -4.01 14.90 21.17
C ARG A 176 -4.18 14.23 22.52
N VAL A 177 -3.17 14.28 23.37
CA VAL A 177 -3.34 13.92 24.78
C VAL A 177 -4.21 15.00 25.42
N SER A 178 -5.40 14.65 25.91
CA SER A 178 -6.16 15.57 26.76
C SER A 178 -5.37 15.79 28.05
N ALA A 179 -5.20 17.05 28.44
CA ALA A 179 -4.82 17.36 29.80
C ALA A 179 -6.07 17.11 30.66
N ASP A 180 -6.16 15.90 31.22
CA ASP A 180 -7.07 15.61 32.33
C ASP A 180 -6.63 16.39 33.59
#